data_AF-A0A527ZBG2-F1
#
_entry.id   AF-A0A527ZBG2-F1
#
_cell.length_a   1.000
_cell.length_b   1.000
_cell.length_c   1.000
_cell.angle_alpha   90.00
_cell.angle_beta   90.00
_cell.angle_gamma   90.00
#
_symmetry.space_group_name_H-M   'P 1'
#
loop_
_entity.id
_entity.type
_entity.pdbx_description
1 polymer ?
#
loop_
_entity_poly.entity_id
_entity_poly.type
_entity_poly.pdbx_seq_one_letter_code
_entity_poly.pdbx_strand_id
1 'polypeptide(L)'
;MMIAGAASVTEQFCRSCGGSHIDTFLKLGTTPLADRLPSSIDDGEEEPVFPLSVAFCGDCSLVQITETVNPRILFADAYPYYSSFSQALLRHSRD
;
A
#
# COMPACT_ATOMS: atom_id res chain seq x y z
N MET A 1 4.14 -10.50 -17.10
CA MET A 1 5.43 -9.78 -17.26
C MET A 1 6.19 -9.91 -15.95
N MET A 2 7.33 -10.60 -15.92
CA MET A 2 8.08 -10.82 -14.67
C MET A 2 8.61 -9.48 -14.14
N ILE A 3 8.19 -9.10 -12.93
CA ILE A 3 8.63 -7.86 -12.29
C ILE A 3 10.08 -8.06 -11.84
N ALA A 4 11.01 -7.27 -12.37
CA ALA A 4 12.38 -7.24 -11.87
C ALA A 4 12.38 -6.57 -10.48
N GLY A 5 12.50 -7.38 -9.41
CA GLY A 5 12.54 -6.94 -8.02
C GLY A 5 11.58 -7.72 -7.11
N ALA A 6 11.76 -7.62 -5.79
CA ALA A 6 10.83 -8.22 -4.84
C ALA A 6 9.42 -7.62 -4.99
N ALA A 7 8.38 -8.45 -4.80
CA ALA A 7 6.98 -8.01 -4.84
C ALA A 7 6.65 -7.07 -3.68
N SER A 8 7.29 -7.24 -2.53
CA SER A 8 7.21 -6.37 -1.37
C SER A 8 8.47 -6.47 -0.49
N VAL A 9 8.62 -5.54 0.45
CA VAL A 9 9.69 -5.52 1.46
C VAL A 9 9.09 -5.19 2.84
N THR A 10 9.46 -5.95 3.86
CA THR A 10 9.13 -5.62 5.26
C THR A 10 10.10 -4.58 5.82
N GLU A 11 9.59 -3.39 6.10
CA GLU A 11 10.32 -2.27 6.67
C GLU A 11 10.68 -2.53 8.14
N GLN A 12 11.98 -2.43 8.45
CA GLN A 12 12.51 -2.58 9.82
C GLN A 12 12.82 -1.22 10.49
N PHE A 13 12.76 -0.12 9.73
CA PHE A 13 13.14 1.22 10.17
C PHE A 13 12.03 2.23 9.84
N CYS A 14 11.99 3.32 10.60
CA CYS A 14 11.06 4.42 10.36
C CYS A 14 11.35 5.09 9.01
N ARG A 15 10.33 5.18 8.15
CA ARG A 15 10.45 5.87 6.86
C ARG A 15 10.78 7.37 6.98
N SER A 16 10.39 8.02 8.08
CA SER A 16 10.63 9.44 8.27
C SER A 16 11.98 9.75 8.89
N CYS A 17 12.37 9.07 9.97
CA CYS A 17 13.57 9.41 10.74
C CYS A 17 14.70 8.37 10.67
N GLY A 18 14.46 7.20 10.06
CA GLY A 18 15.42 6.08 10.03
C GLY A 18 15.60 5.35 11.37
N GLY A 19 14.90 5.76 12.44
CA GLY A 19 14.96 5.13 13.75
C GLY A 19 14.44 3.70 13.75
N SER A 20 14.95 2.87 14.67
CA SER A 20 14.59 1.45 14.79
C SER A 20 13.55 1.16 15.87
N HIS A 21 13.08 2.17 16.60
CA HIS A 21 12.00 2.01 17.59
C HIS A 21 10.64 1.96 16.89
N ILE A 22 10.34 0.83 16.24
CA ILE A 22 9.09 0.57 15.51
C ILE A 22 8.25 -0.48 16.24
N ASP A 23 7.20 -0.04 16.91
CA ASP A 23 6.31 -0.91 17.69
C ASP A 23 5.03 -1.22 16.92
N THR A 24 4.87 -2.47 16.47
CA THR A 24 3.63 -2.92 15.82
C THR A 24 2.50 -3.00 16.83
N PHE A 25 1.45 -2.21 16.65
CA PHE A 25 0.29 -2.17 17.56
C PHE A 25 -0.99 -2.74 16.96
N LEU A 26 -1.05 -2.93 15.63
CA LEU A 26 -2.21 -3.49 14.94
C LEU A 26 -1.77 -4.43 13.81
N LYS A 27 -2.32 -5.65 13.79
CA LYS A 27 -2.14 -6.64 12.73
C LYS A 27 -3.49 -6.93 12.09
N LEU A 28 -3.66 -6.57 10.83
CA LEU A 28 -4.90 -6.77 10.06
C LEU A 28 -4.88 -8.08 9.25
N GLY A 29 -3.79 -8.83 9.30
CA GLY A 29 -3.63 -10.11 8.62
C GLY A 29 -3.00 -9.96 7.24
N THR A 30 -3.26 -10.93 6.37
CA THR A 30 -2.79 -10.95 4.98
C THR A 30 -3.95 -10.56 4.08
N THR A 31 -3.81 -9.48 3.33
CA THR A 31 -4.91 -8.86 2.56
C THR A 31 -4.54 -8.71 1.09
N PRO A 32 -5.52 -8.74 0.17
CA PRO A 32 -5.30 -8.40 -1.23
C PRO A 32 -5.02 -6.90 -1.40
N LEU A 33 -4.65 -6.51 -2.62
CA LEU A 33 -4.51 -5.11 -3.00
C LEU A 33 -5.89 -4.46 -3.17
N ALA A 34 -6.16 -3.41 -2.40
CA ALA A 34 -7.49 -2.77 -2.34
C ALA A 34 -8.02 -2.28 -3.70
N ASP A 35 -7.14 -1.78 -4.57
CA ASP A 35 -7.50 -1.23 -5.88
C ASP A 35 -7.28 -2.21 -7.05
N ARG A 36 -6.94 -3.49 -6.77
CA ARG A 36 -6.85 -4.51 -7.82
C ARG A 36 -8.23 -5.15 -8.03
N LEU A 37 -9.00 -4.61 -8.97
CA LEU A 37 -10.34 -5.10 -9.30
C LEU A 37 -10.26 -6.13 -10.45
N PRO A 38 -10.43 -7.44 -10.19
CA PRO A 38 -10.41 -8.44 -11.25
C PRO A 38 -11.61 -8.28 -12.20
N SER A 39 -11.40 -8.60 -13.47
CA SER A 39 -12.44 -8.48 -14.51
C SER A 39 -13.44 -9.63 -14.46
N SER A 40 -13.02 -10.80 -13.97
CA SER A 40 -13.89 -11.93 -13.66
C SER A 40 -13.36 -12.74 -12.47
N ILE A 41 -14.22 -13.57 -11.89
CA ILE A 41 -13.87 -14.45 -10.76
C ILE A 41 -12.90 -15.57 -11.20
N ASP A 42 -12.88 -15.92 -12.49
CA ASP A 42 -12.16 -17.06 -13.05
C ASP A 42 -11.00 -16.62 -13.97
N ASP A 43 -10.44 -15.43 -13.75
CA ASP A 43 -9.35 -14.88 -14.57
C ASP A 43 -8.05 -15.73 -14.56
N GLY A 44 -8.01 -16.81 -13.78
CA GLY A 44 -6.90 -17.78 -13.73
C GLY A 44 -5.62 -17.25 -13.08
N GLU A 45 -5.58 -15.95 -12.78
CA GLU A 45 -4.48 -15.26 -12.12
C GLU A 45 -4.66 -15.33 -10.60
N GLU A 46 -3.60 -15.76 -9.89
CA GLU A 46 -3.59 -15.70 -8.42
C GLU A 46 -3.66 -14.25 -7.94
N GLU A 47 -4.56 -13.99 -6.98
CA GLU A 47 -4.66 -12.69 -6.33
C GLU A 47 -3.46 -12.48 -5.39
N PRO A 48 -2.63 -11.44 -5.60
CA PRO A 48 -1.50 -11.19 -4.74
C PRO A 48 -1.99 -10.66 -3.39
N VAL A 49 -1.47 -11.26 -2.33
CA VAL A 49 -1.78 -10.89 -0.96
C VAL A 49 -0.51 -10.53 -0.19
N PHE A 50 -0.62 -9.57 0.72
CA PHE A 50 0.52 -9.05 1.49
C PHE A 50 0.14 -8.87 2.96
N PRO A 51 1.09 -9.00 3.91
CA PRO A 51 0.82 -8.72 5.31
C PRO A 51 0.53 -7.22 5.52
N LEU A 52 -0.56 -6.92 6.23
CA LEU A 52 -0.93 -5.57 6.63
C LEU A 52 -0.80 -5.42 8.15
N SER A 53 0.30 -4.80 8.57
CA SER A 53 0.55 -4.44 9.97
C SER A 53 0.87 -2.96 10.08
N VAL A 54 0.43 -2.35 11.17
CA VAL A 54 0.61 -0.93 11.48
C VAL A 54 1.47 -0.79 12.72
N ALA A 55 2.46 0.10 12.64
CA ALA A 55 3.43 0.32 13.69
C ALA A 55 3.58 1.82 14.01
N PHE A 56 3.95 2.10 15.25
CA PHE A 56 4.23 3.43 15.77
C PHE A 56 5.75 3.59 15.97
N CYS A 57 6.30 4.72 15.54
CA CYS A 57 7.70 5.05 15.77
C CYS A 57 7.88 5.80 17.09
N GLY A 58 8.60 5.22 18.05
CA GLY A 58 8.92 5.84 19.34
C GLY A 58 9.82 7.07 19.24
N ASP A 59 10.59 7.22 18.16
CA ASP A 59 11.57 8.31 18.00
C ASP A 59 10.95 9.59 17.43
N CYS A 60 10.04 9.47 16.46
CA CYS A 60 9.47 10.62 15.75
C CYS A 60 7.94 10.63 15.67
N SER A 61 7.27 9.70 16.36
CA SER A 61 5.80 9.56 16.40
C SER A 61 5.10 9.25 15.07
N LEU A 62 5.84 8.83 14.03
CA LEU A 62 5.23 8.38 12.77
C LEU A 62 4.45 7.07 12.99
N VAL A 63 3.19 7.04 12.58
CA VAL A 63 2.44 5.80 12.35
C VAL A 63 2.62 5.37 10.89
N GLN A 64 2.99 4.12 10.64
CA GLN A 64 3.26 3.60 9.30
C GLN A 64 2.85 2.13 9.16
N ILE A 65 2.69 1.67 7.92
CA ILE A 65 2.61 0.23 7.62
C ILE A 65 4.01 -0.37 7.54
N THR A 66 4.15 -1.64 7.92
CA THR A 66 5.45 -2.34 7.94
C THR A 66 5.79 -3.02 6.62
N GLU A 67 4.88 -3.07 5.65
CA GLU A 67 5.11 -3.72 4.35
C GLU A 67 5.04 -2.70 3.22
N THR A 68 6.08 -2.65 2.38
CA THR A 68 6.12 -1.85 1.16
C THR A 68 5.93 -2.76 -0.04
N VAL A 69 4.74 -2.74 -0.63
CA VAL A 69 4.50 -3.40 -1.93
C VAL A 69 5.18 -2.60 -3.04
N ASN A 70 5.74 -3.30 -4.02
CA ASN A 70 6.41 -2.69 -5.16
C ASN A 70 5.46 -1.72 -5.89
N PRO A 71 5.84 -0.44 -6.09
CA PRO A 71 4.97 0.55 -6.71
C PRO A 71 4.57 0.20 -8.15
N ARG A 72 5.38 -0.62 -8.86
CA ARG A 72 5.03 -1.12 -10.20
C ARG A 72 3.88 -2.14 -10.18
N ILE A 73 3.54 -2.69 -9.01
CA ILE A 73 2.36 -3.53 -8.81
C ILE A 73 1.15 -2.65 -8.47
N LEU A 74 1.33 -1.69 -7.56
CA LEU A 74 0.25 -0.81 -7.07
C LEU A 74 -0.26 0.16 -8.12
N PHE A 75 0.65 0.79 -8.87
CA PHE A 75 0.38 1.89 -9.78
C PHE A 75 0.62 1.49 -11.25
N ALA A 76 0.39 0.22 -11.59
CA ALA A 76 0.51 -0.29 -12.95
C ALA A 76 -0.59 0.27 -13.88
N ASP A 77 -0.61 -0.22 -15.11
CA ASP A 77 -1.37 0.34 -16.24
C ASP A 77 -2.89 0.54 -16.01
N ALA A 78 -3.51 -0.21 -15.08
CA ALA A 78 -4.95 -0.19 -14.83
C ALA A 78 -5.33 0.41 -13.46
N TYR A 79 -4.60 1.42 -12.96
CA TYR A 79 -4.94 2.08 -11.70
C TYR A 79 -6.34 2.73 -11.77
N PRO A 80 -7.34 2.27 -10.98
CA PRO A 80 -8.75 2.59 -11.24
C PRO A 80 -9.23 3.90 -10.59
N TYR A 81 -8.37 4.58 -9.82
CA TYR A 81 -8.78 5.76 -9.06
C TYR A 81 -8.57 7.06 -9.84
N TYR A 82 -9.68 7.71 -10.22
CA TYR A 82 -9.67 9.00 -10.91
C TYR A 82 -10.16 10.12 -9.98
N SER A 83 -9.23 10.96 -9.51
CA SER A 83 -9.53 12.08 -8.60
C SER A 83 -10.55 13.09 -9.17
N SER A 84 -10.58 13.26 -10.50
CA SER A 84 -11.47 14.19 -11.20
C SER A 84 -12.95 13.78 -11.17
N PHE A 85 -13.27 12.57 -10.69
CA PHE A 85 -14.66 12.12 -10.60
C PHE A 85 -15.41 12.78 -9.43
N SER A 86 -14.72 13.15 -8.35
CA SER A 86 -15.36 13.73 -7.16
C SER A 86 -15.49 15.24 -7.28
N GLN A 87 -16.74 15.74 -7.33
CA GLN A 87 -17.03 17.18 -7.32
C GLN A 87 -16.50 17.88 -6.06
N ALA A 88 -16.50 17.21 -4.92
CA ALA A 88 -15.94 17.76 -3.69
C ALA A 88 -14.42 17.92 -3.80
N LEU A 89 -13.73 16.92 -4.36
CA LEU A 89 -12.28 16.97 -4.55
C LEU A 89 -11.90 18.02 -5.60
N LEU A 90 -12.66 18.14 -6.70
CA LEU A 90 -12.45 19.18 -7.71
C LEU A 90 -12.58 20.60 -7.15
N ARG A 91 -13.54 20.84 -6.24
CA ARG A 91 -13.65 22.12 -5.55
C ARG A 91 -12.45 22.35 -4.63
N HIS A 92 -12.12 21.37 -3.80
CA HIS A 92 -10.96 21.44 -2.90
C HIS A 92 -9.64 21.73 -3.62
N SER A 93 -9.40 21.13 -4.78
CA SER A 93 -8.15 21.34 -5.54
C SER A 93 -8.10 22.65 -6.32
N ARG A 94 -9.22 23.37 -6.45
CA ARG A 94 -9.27 24.66 -7.14
C ARG A 94 -8.90 25.82 -6.21
N ASP A 95 -9.39 25.75 -4.97
CA ASP A 95 -9.35 26.82 -3.97
C ASP A 95 -8.12 26.69 -3.07
#